data_AF-A0A1G1I185-F1
#
_entry.id   AF-A0A1G1I185-F1
#
_cell.length_a   1.000
_cell.length_b   1.000
_cell.length_c   1.000
_cell.angle_alpha   90.00
_cell.angle_beta   90.00
_cell.angle_gamma   90.00
#
_symmetry.space_group_name_H-M   'P 1'
#
loop_
_entity.id
_entity.type
_entity.pdbx_description
1 polymer ?
#
loop_
_entity_poly.entity_id
_entity_poly.type
_entity_poly.pdbx_seq_one_letter_code
_entity_poly.pdbx_strand_id
1 'polypeptide(L)'
;MHRIPMDDCSAIRKVMHPHLDGELDAKDSMRTQTHLTACPSCREIFLAEKEFLDLLRKHLTPSPAPPSVRVRVASVRSRDVRSDHP
;
A
#
# COMPACT_ATOMS: atom_id res chain seq x y z
N MET A 1 -16.97 2.10 7.40
CA MET A 1 -15.92 1.08 7.59
C MET A 1 -16.52 -0.28 7.32
N HIS A 2 -16.35 -0.80 6.10
CA HIS A 2 -16.85 -2.14 5.74
C HIS A 2 -15.82 -3.15 6.22
N ARG A 3 -16.20 -4.03 7.13
CA ARG A 3 -15.30 -5.01 7.75
C ARG A 3 -14.98 -6.11 6.75
N ILE A 4 -13.71 -6.34 6.40
CA ILE A 4 -13.32 -7.48 5.56
C ILE A 4 -13.41 -8.78 6.40
N PRO A 5 -14.15 -9.81 5.93
CA PRO A 5 -14.13 -11.17 6.48
C PRO A 5 -12.85 -11.91 6.06
N MET A 6 -12.31 -12.71 6.97
CA MET A 6 -11.00 -13.39 6.81
C MET A 6 -11.05 -14.66 5.97
N ASP A 7 -12.24 -15.22 5.82
CA ASP A 7 -12.57 -16.47 5.14
C ASP A 7 -13.22 -16.25 3.77
N ASP A 8 -13.49 -14.99 3.40
CA ASP A 8 -14.13 -14.63 2.14
C ASP A 8 -13.12 -14.19 1.08
N CYS A 9 -12.80 -15.11 0.17
CA CYS A 9 -11.95 -14.82 -0.99
C CYS A 9 -12.48 -13.68 -1.86
N SER A 10 -13.80 -13.51 -1.98
CA SER A 10 -14.40 -12.43 -2.77
C SER A 10 -14.14 -11.07 -2.14
N ALA A 11 -14.34 -10.97 -0.82
CA ALA A 11 -14.04 -9.75 -0.08
C ALA A 11 -12.55 -9.40 -0.17
N ILE A 12 -11.66 -10.38 -0.04
CA ILE A 12 -10.21 -10.17 -0.13
C ILE A 12 -9.80 -9.68 -1.52
N ARG A 13 -10.32 -10.30 -2.59
CA ARG A 13 -10.03 -9.86 -3.96
C ARG A 13 -10.43 -8.42 -4.23
N LYS A 14 -11.52 -7.93 -3.62
CA LYS A 14 -11.97 -6.53 -3.76
C LYS A 14 -11.03 -5.51 -3.12
N VAL A 15 -10.22 -5.93 -2.15
CA VAL A 15 -9.32 -5.04 -1.39
C VAL A 15 -7.85 -5.26 -1.71
N MET A 16 -7.52 -6.13 -2.69
CA MET A 16 -6.14 -6.42 -3.06
C MET A 16 -5.37 -5.17 -3.52
N HIS A 17 -5.96 -4.35 -4.40
CA HIS A 17 -5.30 -3.12 -4.87
C HIS A 17 -5.16 -2.07 -3.75
N PRO A 18 -6.21 -1.75 -2.97
CA PRO A 18 -6.05 -0.90 -1.78
C PRO A 18 -4.96 -1.40 -0.80
N HIS A 19 -4.81 -2.72 -0.65
CA HIS A 19 -3.74 -3.29 0.16
C HIS A 19 -2.35 -3.08 -0.46
N LEU A 20 -2.21 -3.29 -1.78
CA LEU A 20 -0.96 -3.05 -2.53
C LEU A 20 -0.54 -1.58 -2.55
N ASP A 21 -1.50 -0.67 -2.49
CA ASP A 21 -1.28 0.78 -2.46
C ASP A 21 -1.09 1.33 -1.04
N GLY A 22 -1.27 0.50 -0.01
CA GLY A 22 -1.11 0.88 1.39
C GLY A 22 -2.27 1.74 1.93
N GLU A 23 -3.44 1.67 1.31
CA GLU A 23 -4.63 2.48 1.65
C GLU A 23 -5.52 1.84 2.73
N LEU A 24 -5.31 0.56 3.04
CA LEU A 24 -6.05 -0.11 4.10
C LEU A 24 -5.57 0.34 5.49
N ASP A 25 -6.52 0.42 6.43
CA ASP A 25 -6.15 0.57 7.84
C ASP A 25 -5.37 -0.66 8.36
N ALA A 26 -4.73 -0.52 9.53
CA ALA A 26 -3.88 -1.57 10.09
C ALA A 26 -4.64 -2.89 10.31
N LYS A 27 -5.92 -2.82 10.68
CA LYS A 27 -6.73 -4.00 10.99
C LYS A 27 -7.07 -4.76 9.72
N ASP A 28 -7.49 -4.05 8.69
CA ASP A 28 -7.87 -4.63 7.40
C ASP A 28 -6.65 -5.08 6.59
N SER A 29 -5.50 -4.42 6.76
CA SER A 29 -4.20 -4.90 6.27
C SER A 29 -3.80 -6.23 6.91
N MET A 30 -3.84 -6.33 8.24
CA MET A 30 -3.51 -7.57 8.97
C MET A 30 -4.43 -8.73 8.54
N ARG A 31 -5.70 -8.42 8.31
CA ARG A 31 -6.68 -9.42 7.87
C ARG A 31 -6.39 -9.94 6.47
N THR A 32 -6.17 -9.01 5.55
CA THR A 32 -5.78 -9.34 4.17
C THR A 32 -4.53 -10.23 4.18
N GLN A 33 -3.50 -9.82 4.94
CA GLN A 33 -2.27 -10.60 5.07
C GLN A 33 -2.52 -12.01 5.61
N THR A 34 -3.33 -12.15 6.64
CA THR A 34 -3.64 -13.47 7.23
C THR A 34 -4.35 -14.37 6.23
N HIS A 35 -5.31 -13.84 5.47
CA HIS A 35 -5.97 -14.61 4.41
C HIS A 35 -4.99 -15.05 3.32
N LEU A 36 -4.11 -14.16 2.86
CA LEU A 36 -3.10 -14.49 1.85
C LEU A 36 -2.12 -15.56 2.34
N THR A 37 -1.84 -15.62 3.64
CA THR A 37 -1.06 -16.71 4.24
C THR A 37 -1.83 -18.03 4.19
N ALA A 38 -3.14 -18.01 4.48
CA ALA A 38 -3.97 -19.22 4.58
C ALA A 38 -4.52 -19.72 3.23
N CYS A 39 -4.66 -18.86 2.23
CA CYS A 39 -5.32 -19.16 0.95
C CYS A 39 -4.34 -19.06 -0.24
N PRO A 40 -3.85 -20.20 -0.77
CA PRO A 40 -2.92 -20.21 -1.90
C PRO A 40 -3.43 -19.51 -3.16
N SER A 41 -4.72 -19.69 -3.50
CA SER A 41 -5.29 -19.10 -4.72
C SER A 41 -5.36 -17.57 -4.67
N CYS A 42 -5.72 -16.99 -3.52
CA CYS A 42 -5.67 -15.55 -3.33
C CYS A 42 -4.23 -15.03 -3.27
N ARG A 43 -3.30 -15.80 -2.70
CA ARG A 43 -1.87 -15.44 -2.70
C ARG A 43 -1.29 -15.37 -4.10
N GLU A 44 -1.58 -16.34 -4.96
CA GLU A 44 -1.10 -16.37 -6.35
C GLU A 44 -1.59 -15.15 -7.14
N ILE A 45 -2.87 -14.81 -7.02
CA ILE A 45 -3.43 -13.61 -7.66
C ILE A 45 -2.75 -12.35 -7.13
N PHE A 46 -2.62 -12.23 -5.81
CA PHE A 46 -1.97 -11.08 -5.18
C PHE A 46 -0.53 -10.89 -5.66
N LEU A 47 0.24 -11.98 -5.78
CA LEU A 47 1.62 -11.94 -6.26
C LEU A 47 1.68 -11.50 -7.73
N ALA A 48 0.78 -11.99 -8.59
CA ALA A 48 0.69 -11.57 -9.98
C ALA A 48 0.36 -10.07 -10.12
N GLU A 49 -0.62 -9.58 -9.36
CA GLU A 49 -0.97 -8.15 -9.33
C GLU A 49 0.19 -7.29 -8.81
N LYS A 50 0.88 -7.75 -7.77
CA LYS A 50 2.07 -7.07 -7.23
C LYS A 50 3.18 -6.99 -8.27
N GLU A 51 3.48 -8.10 -8.94
CA GLU A 51 4.52 -8.15 -9.99
C GLU A 51 4.17 -7.22 -11.15
N PHE A 52 2.90 -7.19 -11.56
CA PHE A 52 2.41 -6.27 -12.57
C PHE A 52 2.58 -4.80 -12.16
N LEU A 53 2.19 -4.42 -10.94
CA LEU A 53 2.40 -3.06 -10.42
C LEU A 53 3.88 -2.69 -10.33
N ASP A 54 4.74 -3.62 -9.90
CA ASP A 54 6.18 -3.39 -9.80
C ASP A 54 6.80 -3.16 -11.19
N LEU A 55 6.32 -3.90 -12.22
CA LEU A 55 6.69 -3.66 -13.61
C LEU A 55 6.27 -2.26 -14.08
N LEU A 56 5.02 -1.85 -13.80
CA LEU A 56 4.55 -0.51 -14.14
C LEU A 56 5.41 0.58 -13.46
N ARG A 57 5.69 0.45 -12.16
CA ARG A 57 6.52 1.41 -11.41
C ARG A 57 7.94 1.52 -11.97
N LYS A 58 8.49 0.43 -12.49
CA LYS A 58 9.83 0.40 -13.11
C LYS A 58 9.86 1.13 -14.46
N HIS A 59 8.78 1.09 -15.23
CA HIS A 59 8.74 1.60 -16.60
C HIS A 59 8.03 2.95 -16.74
N LEU A 60 7.19 3.33 -15.78
CA LEU A 60 6.55 4.64 -15.76
C LEU A 60 7.50 5.64 -15.10
N THR A 61 7.85 6.69 -15.84
CA THR A 61 8.58 7.83 -15.28
C THR A 61 7.56 8.87 -14.81
N PRO A 62 7.36 9.07 -13.49
CA PRO A 62 6.44 10.08 -13.01
C PRO A 62 6.93 11.46 -13.44
N SER A 63 6.00 12.33 -13.82
CA SER A 63 6.34 13.74 -14.03
C SER A 63 6.92 14.31 -12.73
N PRO A 64 8.02 15.07 -12.79
CA PRO A 64 8.57 15.70 -11.61
C PRO A 64 7.51 16.60 -10.97
N ALA A 65 7.31 16.46 -9.66
CA ALA A 65 6.46 17.37 -8.88
C ALA A 65 6.84 18.85 -9.13
N PRO A 66 5.94 19.82 -9.01
CA PRO A 66 6.31 21.23 -9.13
C PRO A 66 7.40 21.62 -8.11
N PRO A 67 8.37 22.50 -8.46
CA PRO A 67 9.45 22.90 -7.55
C PRO A 67 8.95 23.42 -6.20
N SER A 68 7.85 24.20 -6.21
CA SER A 68 7.21 24.71 -4.99
C SER A 68 6.75 23.60 -4.04
N VAL A 69 6.23 22.50 -4.58
CA VAL A 69 5.82 21.33 -3.80
C VAL A 69 7.03 20.62 -3.22
N ARG A 70 8.09 20.39 -4.03
CA ARG A 70 9.33 19.76 -3.55
C ARG A 70 9.97 20.53 -2.39
N VAL A 71 10.07 21.86 -2.51
CA VAL A 71 10.64 22.73 -1.46
C VAL A 71 9.81 22.66 -0.19
N ARG A 72 8.48 22.72 -0.30
CA ARG A 72 7.58 22.62 0.85
C ARG A 72 7.74 21.28 1.57
N VAL A 73 7.71 20.16 0.84
CA VAL A 73 7.90 18.81 1.41
C VAL A 73 9.27 18.67 2.08
N ALA A 74 10.34 19.14 1.44
CA ALA A 74 11.68 19.10 2.02
C ALA A 74 11.77 19.91 3.34
N SER A 75 11.14 21.07 3.40
CA SER A 75 11.17 21.93 4.59
C SER A 75 10.40 21.36 5.80
N VAL A 76 9.36 20.55 5.58
CA VAL A 76 8.63 19.85 6.65
C VAL A 76 9.51 18.75 7.23
N ARG A 77 10.14 17.92 6.39
CA ARG A 77 11.00 16.81 6.84
C ARG A 77 12.17 17.28 7.71
N SER A 78 12.75 18.45 7.44
CA SER A 78 13.84 19.02 8.24
C SER A 78 13.39 19.57 9.61
N ARG A 79 12.09 19.81 9.81
CA ARG A 79 11.54 20.30 11.08
C ARG A 79 11.23 19.15 12.03
N ASP A 80 10.74 18.01 11.53
CA ASP A 80 10.46 16.83 12.35
C ASP A 80 11.72 16.20 12.95
N VAL A 81 12.85 16.24 12.23
CA VAL A 81 14.16 15.78 12.76
C VAL A 81 14.64 16.61 13.96
N ARG A 82 14.06 17.79 14.23
CA ARG A 82 14.42 18.65 15.37
C ARG A 82 13.53 18.47 16.60
N SER A 83 12.55 17.57 16.58
CA SER A 83 11.55 17.44 17.67
C SER A 83 11.56 16.12 18.45
N ASP A 84 12.53 15.22 18.24
CA ASP A 84 12.72 14.03 19.10
C ASP A 84 14.00 14.13 19.95
N HIS A 85 13.88 14.81 21.09
CA HIS A 85 14.65 14.56 22.31
C HIS A 85 13.75 14.92 23.51
N PRO A 86 13.53 13.97 24.43
CA PRO A 86 14.53 13.65 25.46
C PRO A 86 14.98 12.18 25.48
#